data_AF-A0A1B6ENI8-F1
#
_entry.id   AF-A0A1B6ENI8-F1
#
_cell.length_a   1.000
_cell.length_b   1.000
_cell.length_c   1.000
_cell.angle_alpha   90.00
_cell.angle_beta   90.00
_cell.angle_gamma   90.00
#
_symmetry.space_group_name_H-M   'P 1'
#
loop_
_entity.id
_entity.type
_entity.pdbx_description
1 polymer ?
#
loop_
_entity_poly.entity_id
_entity_poly.type
_entity_poly.pdbx_seq_one_letter_code
_entity_poly.pdbx_strand_id
1 'polypeptide(L)'
;MSGTSRRRDQRDAESPTAPDSTTRDRVFCCGDEVLVQRKDGNFYLGTVVEVNLVQEKCLVKFDDNTDHWSAFKHLAKLNKVDNVMCVICKKSQTKKDNEVVVCDRCSRGYHQLCHQPIIEVGVDCWECQRCQTTPPKPLRAMRKQAPAPPPPLSVVPQEQTKNKLPYDMDNLVWDTHHRVNSDNKYCYCGLPGDWYMKMLQ
;
A
#
# COMPACT_ATOMS: atom_id res chain seq x y z
N MET A 1 -47.48 -60.68 5.79
CA MET A 1 -46.64 -60.31 6.95
C MET A 1 -45.38 -59.64 6.44
N SER A 2 -45.05 -58.53 7.08
CA SER A 2 -44.05 -57.52 6.75
C SER A 2 -42.61 -58.04 6.81
N GLY A 3 -41.70 -57.45 6.04
CA GLY A 3 -40.25 -57.65 6.22
C GLY A 3 -39.42 -56.82 5.24
N THR A 4 -38.90 -55.70 5.71
CA THR A 4 -38.06 -54.73 5.01
C THR A 4 -36.56 -55.05 5.18
N SER A 5 -35.72 -54.77 4.17
CA SER A 5 -34.28 -54.44 4.31
C SER A 5 -33.78 -53.84 3.00
N ARG A 6 -33.70 -52.51 2.88
CA ARG A 6 -32.64 -51.59 3.33
C ARG A 6 -31.35 -51.70 2.50
N ARG A 7 -31.19 -50.67 1.66
CA ARG A 7 -30.05 -50.27 0.83
C ARG A 7 -28.75 -50.20 1.65
N ARG A 8 -27.62 -50.57 1.03
CA ARG A 8 -26.28 -50.15 1.47
C ARG A 8 -25.61 -49.37 0.35
N ASP A 9 -25.65 -48.05 0.55
CA ASP A 9 -24.91 -47.00 -0.12
C ASP A 9 -23.53 -46.93 0.56
N GLN A 10 -22.43 -46.93 -0.19
CA GLN A 10 -21.12 -46.59 0.37
C GLN A 10 -20.36 -45.69 -0.61
N ARG A 11 -20.46 -44.41 -0.26
CA ARG A 11 -19.85 -43.22 -0.85
C ARG A 11 -18.34 -43.28 -0.80
N ASP A 12 -17.73 -42.87 -1.92
CA ASP A 12 -16.33 -42.56 -2.07
C ASP A 12 -15.85 -41.51 -1.05
N ALA A 13 -14.61 -41.71 -0.61
CA ALA A 13 -13.92 -40.92 0.38
C ALA A 13 -13.62 -39.51 -0.14
N GLU A 14 -14.31 -38.52 0.42
CA GLU A 14 -13.99 -37.11 0.24
C GLU A 14 -12.86 -36.71 1.18
N SER A 15 -11.78 -36.20 0.59
CA SER A 15 -10.61 -35.66 1.28
C SER A 15 -11.01 -34.44 2.12
N PRO A 16 -10.52 -34.28 3.36
CA PRO A 16 -10.82 -33.10 4.16
C PRO A 16 -10.06 -31.90 3.58
N THR A 17 -10.75 -31.10 2.77
CA THR A 17 -10.32 -29.74 2.44
C THR A 17 -10.07 -28.95 3.72
N ALA A 18 -8.93 -28.27 3.74
CA ALA A 18 -8.41 -27.45 4.83
C ALA A 18 -9.47 -26.50 5.43
N PRO A 19 -9.36 -26.15 6.73
CA PRO A 19 -10.27 -25.21 7.37
C PRO A 19 -10.17 -23.85 6.69
N ASP A 20 -11.23 -23.50 5.97
CA ASP A 20 -11.46 -22.21 5.34
C ASP A 20 -11.46 -21.14 6.44
N SER A 21 -10.33 -20.42 6.56
CA SER A 21 -10.08 -19.42 7.62
C SER A 21 -10.83 -18.10 7.39
N THR A 22 -11.98 -18.16 6.71
CA THR A 22 -12.64 -17.00 6.10
C THR A 22 -13.81 -16.46 6.94
N THR A 23 -13.95 -16.95 8.18
CA THR A 23 -15.00 -16.53 9.13
C THR A 23 -14.54 -15.56 10.22
N ARG A 24 -13.31 -15.02 10.17
CA ARG A 24 -12.95 -13.90 11.06
C ARG A 24 -13.54 -12.61 10.48
N ASP A 25 -14.53 -12.08 11.20
CA ASP A 25 -15.20 -10.79 11.06
C ASP A 25 -14.72 -9.93 9.87
N ARG A 26 -15.56 -9.85 8.83
CA ARG A 26 -15.36 -8.97 7.67
C ARG A 26 -15.64 -7.50 8.02
N VAL A 27 -15.18 -7.07 9.18
CA VAL A 27 -15.28 -5.69 9.64
C VAL A 27 -14.02 -4.97 9.18
N PHE A 28 -14.21 -4.07 8.21
CA PHE A 28 -13.19 -3.19 7.70
C PHE A 28 -13.33 -1.81 8.32
N CYS A 29 -12.20 -1.21 8.65
CA CYS A 29 -12.10 0.11 9.26
C CYS A 29 -11.19 1.02 8.43
N CYS A 30 -11.42 2.32 8.49
CA CYS A 30 -10.58 3.31 7.81
C CYS A 30 -9.14 3.24 8.34
N GLY A 31 -8.18 2.97 7.47
CA GLY A 31 -6.76 2.75 7.81
C GLY A 31 -6.34 1.27 7.84
N ASP A 32 -7.26 0.34 7.60
CA ASP A 32 -6.92 -1.06 7.40
C ASP A 32 -6.09 -1.25 6.14
N GLU A 33 -5.02 -2.04 6.27
CA GLU A 33 -4.27 -2.53 5.11
C GLU A 33 -4.98 -3.78 4.58
N VAL A 34 -5.32 -3.75 3.30
CA VAL A 34 -6.09 -4.80 2.65
C VAL A 34 -5.44 -5.21 1.34
N LEU A 35 -5.59 -6.48 0.99
CA LEU A 35 -5.31 -6.98 -0.34
C LEU A 35 -6.62 -7.01 -1.13
N VAL A 36 -6.62 -6.32 -2.27
CA VAL A 36 -7.75 -6.25 -3.19
C VAL A 36 -7.54 -7.24 -4.33
N GLN A 37 -8.42 -8.23 -4.46
CA GLN A 37 -8.42 -9.12 -5.63
C GLN A 37 -9.10 -8.45 -6.83
N ARG A 38 -8.39 -8.31 -7.94
CA ARG A 38 -8.96 -7.80 -9.21
C ARG A 38 -9.37 -8.95 -10.14
N LYS A 39 -10.03 -8.60 -11.25
CA LYS A 39 -10.61 -9.55 -12.23
C LYS A 39 -9.57 -10.42 -12.95
N ASP A 40 -8.33 -9.97 -12.97
CA ASP A 40 -7.16 -10.68 -13.49
C ASP A 40 -6.62 -11.75 -12.52
N GLY A 41 -7.20 -11.87 -11.33
CA GLY A 41 -6.77 -12.80 -10.29
C GLY A 41 -5.60 -12.27 -9.43
N ASN A 42 -5.06 -11.09 -9.74
CA ASN A 42 -3.98 -10.48 -8.98
C ASN A 42 -4.49 -9.76 -7.73
N PHE A 43 -3.62 -9.69 -6.72
CA PHE A 43 -3.88 -8.99 -5.47
C PHE A 43 -3.07 -7.70 -5.40
N TYR A 44 -3.75 -6.61 -5.03
CA TYR A 44 -3.15 -5.29 -4.91
C TYR A 44 -3.25 -4.83 -3.46
N LEU A 45 -2.12 -4.40 -2.90
CA LEU A 45 -2.09 -3.81 -1.58
C LEU A 45 -2.70 -2.41 -1.62
N GLY A 46 -3.61 -2.13 -0.70
CA GLY A 46 -4.18 -0.81 -0.53
C GLY A 46 -4.58 -0.54 0.91
N THR A 47 -5.00 0.70 1.17
CA THR A 47 -5.47 1.15 2.47
C THR A 47 -6.94 1.54 2.37
N VAL A 48 -7.77 1.04 3.27
CA VAL A 48 -9.19 1.44 3.35
C VAL A 48 -9.27 2.91 3.78
N VAL A 49 -9.93 3.74 2.98
CA VAL A 49 -10.14 5.16 3.26
C VAL A 49 -11.55 5.41 3.77
N GLU A 50 -12.53 4.70 3.21
CA GLU A 50 -13.94 4.84 3.55
C GLU A 50 -14.63 3.48 3.50
N VAL A 51 -15.62 3.29 4.36
CA VAL A 51 -16.38 2.03 4.48
C VAL A 51 -17.86 2.33 4.30
N ASN A 52 -18.47 1.68 3.32
CA ASN A 52 -19.90 1.74 3.09
C ASN A 52 -20.52 0.38 3.46
N LEU A 53 -21.08 0.31 4.67
CA LEU A 53 -21.73 -0.90 5.19
C LEU A 53 -23.01 -1.25 4.44
N VAL A 54 -23.74 -0.26 3.91
CA VAL A 54 -25.00 -0.50 3.16
C VAL A 54 -24.74 -1.18 1.82
N GLN A 55 -23.65 -0.80 1.15
CA GLN A 55 -23.26 -1.36 -0.15
C GLN A 55 -22.21 -2.48 -0.04
N GLU A 56 -21.80 -2.84 1.18
CA GLU A 56 -20.72 -3.80 1.48
C GLU A 56 -19.45 -3.56 0.67
N LYS A 57 -19.02 -2.30 0.59
CA LYS A 57 -17.84 -1.86 -0.17
C LYS A 57 -16.95 -0.94 0.65
N CYS A 58 -15.65 -1.02 0.42
CA CYS A 58 -14.67 -0.06 0.91
C CYS A 58 -14.08 0.74 -0.24
N LEU A 59 -13.88 2.03 -0.03
CA LEU A 59 -12.99 2.83 -0.87
C LEU A 59 -11.56 2.52 -0.46
N VAL A 60 -10.79 1.90 -1.35
CA VAL A 60 -9.40 1.53 -1.11
C VAL A 60 -8.50 2.43 -1.93
N LYS A 61 -7.52 3.04 -1.25
CA LYS A 61 -6.45 3.82 -1.86
C LYS A 61 -5.22 2.96 -2.10
N PHE A 62 -4.70 3.00 -3.32
CA PHE A 62 -3.48 2.29 -3.72
C PHE A 62 -2.24 3.19 -3.64
N ASP A 63 -1.06 2.61 -3.82
CA ASP A 63 0.24 3.29 -3.74
C ASP A 63 0.48 4.29 -4.89
N ASP A 64 -0.14 4.06 -6.03
CA ASP A 64 -0.20 4.96 -7.19
C ASP A 64 -1.12 6.17 -6.98
N ASN A 65 -1.73 6.31 -5.80
CA ASN A 65 -2.75 7.31 -5.45
C ASN A 65 -4.06 7.18 -6.22
N THR A 66 -4.32 6.03 -6.85
CA THR A 66 -5.66 5.72 -7.35
C THR A 66 -6.53 5.23 -6.20
N ASP A 67 -7.82 5.56 -6.28
CA ASP A 67 -8.82 5.11 -5.33
C ASP A 67 -9.86 4.23 -6.07
N HIS A 68 -10.32 3.15 -5.43
CA HIS A 68 -11.32 2.26 -6.01
C HIS A 68 -12.27 1.70 -4.97
N TRP A 69 -13.57 1.65 -5.31
CA TRP A 69 -14.57 0.98 -4.49
C TRP A 69 -14.54 -0.53 -4.71
N SER A 70 -14.13 -1.27 -3.69
CA SER A 70 -13.99 -2.73 -3.70
C SER A 70 -14.98 -3.37 -2.74
N ALA A 71 -15.68 -4.41 -3.20
CA ALA A 71 -16.62 -5.15 -2.35
C ALA A 71 -15.88 -5.98 -1.29
N PHE A 72 -16.48 -6.15 -0.11
CA PHE A 72 -15.89 -6.88 1.02
C PHE A 72 -15.39 -8.29 0.65
N LYS A 73 -16.08 -8.97 -0.27
CA LYS A 73 -15.70 -10.29 -0.78
C LYS A 73 -14.35 -10.34 -1.53
N HIS A 74 -13.89 -9.20 -2.04
CA HIS A 74 -12.62 -9.08 -2.77
C HIS A 74 -11.51 -8.48 -1.90
N LEU A 75 -11.79 -8.25 -0.62
CA LEU A 75 -10.86 -7.65 0.34
C LEU A 75 -10.40 -8.71 1.33
N ALA A 76 -9.09 -8.82 1.51
CA ALA A 76 -8.49 -9.59 2.58
C ALA A 76 -7.74 -8.63 3.51
N LYS A 77 -8.14 -8.58 4.79
CA LYS A 77 -7.50 -7.74 5.80
C LYS A 77 -6.12 -8.31 6.17
N LEU A 78 -5.09 -7.47 6.10
CA LEU A 78 -3.77 -7.83 6.59
C LEU A 78 -3.78 -7.70 8.12
N ASN A 79 -3.64 -8.82 8.83
CA ASN A 79 -3.52 -8.79 10.29
C ASN A 79 -2.23 -8.03 10.65
N LYS A 80 -2.37 -6.88 11.32
CA LYS A 80 -1.24 -6.18 11.95
C LYS A 80 -0.84 -6.98 13.20
N VAL A 81 0.16 -7.83 13.05
CA VAL A 81 0.61 -8.78 14.08
C VAL A 81 1.23 -8.06 15.28
N ASP A 82 0.84 -8.58 16.46
CA ASP A 82 1.44 -8.60 17.79
C ASP A 82 2.64 -7.66 18.07
N ASN A 83 2.63 -7.02 19.24
CA ASN A 83 3.61 -6.04 19.77
C ASN A 83 3.25 -4.56 19.60
N VAL A 84 1.98 -4.23 19.51
CA VAL A 84 1.52 -2.84 19.64
C VAL A 84 1.81 -2.33 21.05
N MET A 85 2.56 -1.23 21.15
CA MET A 85 2.84 -0.55 22.43
C MET A 85 1.89 0.63 22.63
N CYS A 86 1.50 0.86 23.88
CA CYS A 86 0.76 2.06 24.23
C CYS A 86 1.65 3.31 24.13
N VAL A 87 1.21 4.33 23.41
CA VAL A 87 1.97 5.57 23.24
C VAL A 87 2.08 6.43 24.50
N ILE A 88 1.22 6.19 25.49
CA ILE A 88 1.17 6.96 26.75
C ILE A 88 2.13 6.36 27.78
N CYS A 89 1.99 5.07 28.07
CA CYS A 89 2.80 4.41 29.09
C CYS A 89 4.05 3.70 28.54
N LYS A 90 4.18 3.58 27.21
CA LYS A 90 5.26 2.88 26.48
C LYS A 90 5.39 1.40 26.83
N LYS A 91 4.31 0.76 27.29
CA LYS A 91 4.26 -0.67 27.65
C LYS A 91 3.36 -1.42 26.68
N SER A 92 3.69 -2.69 26.43
CA SER A 92 2.88 -3.65 25.66
C SER A 92 2.03 -4.58 26.54
N GLN A 93 2.15 -4.49 27.87
CA GLN A 93 1.44 -5.39 28.79
C GLN A 93 -0.08 -5.22 28.67
N THR A 94 -0.77 -6.26 28.24
CA THR A 94 -2.24 -6.32 28.24
C THR A 94 -2.71 -6.94 29.57
N LYS A 95 -3.63 -6.27 30.24
CA LYS A 95 -4.40 -6.86 31.37
C LYS A 95 -5.84 -7.03 30.90
N LYS A 96 -6.59 -7.97 31.50
CA LYS A 96 -7.98 -8.28 31.09
C LYS A 96 -8.91 -7.05 30.97
N ASP A 97 -8.66 -6.02 31.77
CA ASP A 97 -9.45 -4.77 31.75
C ASP A 97 -8.68 -3.56 31.18
N ASN A 98 -7.50 -3.80 30.60
CA ASN A 98 -6.65 -2.74 30.05
C ASN A 98 -5.82 -3.29 28.89
N GLU A 99 -6.50 -3.60 27.80
CA GLU A 99 -5.87 -4.04 26.56
C GLU A 99 -5.37 -2.84 25.75
N VAL A 100 -4.39 -3.09 24.87
CA VAL A 100 -3.88 -2.07 23.94
C VAL A 100 -4.75 -2.08 22.69
N VAL A 101 -5.58 -1.06 22.52
CA VAL A 101 -6.41 -0.83 21.34
C VAL A 101 -5.63 0.02 20.33
N VAL A 102 -5.65 -0.37 19.07
CA VAL A 102 -5.00 0.38 17.97
C VAL A 102 -6.00 1.36 17.39
N CYS A 103 -5.60 2.63 17.25
CA CYS A 103 -6.40 3.59 16.50
C CYS A 103 -6.31 3.28 15.00
N ASP A 104 -7.43 3.09 14.32
CA ASP A 104 -7.44 2.68 12.91
C ASP A 104 -6.83 3.75 11.99
N ARG A 105 -7.15 5.03 12.27
CA ARG A 105 -6.67 6.13 11.44
C ARG A 105 -5.19 6.46 11.56
N CYS A 106 -4.59 6.31 12.74
CA CYS A 106 -3.17 6.66 12.95
C CYS A 106 -2.27 5.49 13.34
N SER A 107 -2.83 4.28 13.44
CA SER A 107 -2.15 3.03 13.79
C SER A 107 -1.35 3.10 15.10
N ARG A 108 -1.70 4.00 16.02
CA ARG A 108 -1.07 4.11 17.35
C ARG A 108 -1.84 3.28 18.36
N GLY A 109 -1.12 2.54 19.21
CA GLY A 109 -1.69 1.78 20.32
C GLY A 109 -1.97 2.64 21.54
N TYR A 110 -3.09 2.37 22.20
CA TYR A 110 -3.50 2.99 23.45
C TYR A 110 -4.09 1.94 24.38
N HIS A 111 -3.63 1.92 25.62
CA HIS A 111 -4.33 1.21 26.68
C HIS A 111 -5.71 1.85 26.93
N GLN A 112 -6.74 1.03 27.17
CA GLN A 112 -8.10 1.49 27.46
C GLN A 112 -8.14 2.58 28.53
N LEU A 113 -7.39 2.39 29.63
CA LEU A 113 -7.31 3.32 30.75
C LEU A 113 -6.29 4.45 30.56
N CYS A 114 -5.39 4.35 29.58
CA CYS A 114 -4.41 5.41 29.31
C CYS A 114 -4.92 6.45 28.30
N HIS A 115 -5.99 6.15 27.58
CA HIS A 115 -6.66 7.11 26.71
C HIS A 115 -7.71 7.91 27.49
N GLN A 116 -7.94 9.16 27.07
CA GLN A 116 -9.01 10.01 27.60
C GLN A 116 -9.85 10.54 26.42
N PRO A 117 -11.16 10.25 26.37
CA PRO A 117 -11.95 9.42 27.31
C PRO A 117 -11.53 7.93 27.31
N ILE A 118 -11.90 7.17 28.35
CA ILE A 118 -11.58 5.72 28.44
C ILE A 118 -12.16 5.00 27.22
N ILE A 119 -11.41 4.05 26.66
CA ILE A 119 -11.86 3.25 25.51
C ILE A 119 -12.81 2.16 26.01
N GLU A 120 -14.00 2.08 25.43
CA GLU A 120 -14.97 1.03 25.72
C GLU A 120 -14.57 -0.30 25.08
N VAL A 121 -14.96 -1.44 25.69
CA VAL A 121 -14.66 -2.77 25.16
C VAL A 121 -15.67 -3.12 24.06
N GLY A 122 -15.19 -3.64 22.92
CA GLY A 122 -16.05 -4.10 21.82
C GLY A 122 -16.42 -3.03 20.79
N VAL A 123 -15.67 -1.92 20.72
CA VAL A 123 -15.83 -0.94 19.63
C VAL A 123 -15.11 -1.44 18.38
N ASP A 124 -15.89 -1.70 17.34
CA ASP A 124 -15.39 -1.87 15.98
C ASP A 124 -15.03 -0.49 15.41
N CYS A 125 -13.85 -0.40 14.79
CA CYS A 125 -13.34 0.83 14.15
C CYS A 125 -13.14 2.03 15.10
N TRP A 126 -12.24 1.87 16.08
CA TRP A 126 -11.95 2.90 17.07
C TRP A 126 -10.91 3.94 16.59
N GLU A 127 -11.26 5.22 16.72
CA GLU A 127 -10.35 6.34 16.51
C GLU A 127 -9.93 7.01 17.82
N CYS A 128 -8.65 7.36 17.98
CA CYS A 128 -8.21 8.11 19.14
C CYS A 128 -8.71 9.57 19.10
N GLN A 129 -8.75 10.23 20.26
CA GLN A 129 -9.27 11.60 20.40
C GLN A 129 -8.60 12.60 19.45
N ARG A 130 -7.32 12.40 19.15
CA ARG A 130 -6.58 13.24 18.18
C ARG A 130 -7.06 13.04 16.75
N CYS A 131 -7.41 11.82 16.38
CA CYS A 131 -7.97 11.51 15.08
C CYS A 131 -9.38 12.07 14.96
N GLN A 132 -10.23 11.87 15.97
CA GLN A 132 -11.60 12.40 15.97
C GLN A 132 -11.65 13.93 15.82
N THR A 133 -10.73 14.65 16.48
CA THR A 133 -10.68 16.13 16.45
C THR A 133 -9.95 16.71 15.25
N THR A 134 -9.22 15.91 14.47
CA THR A 134 -8.51 16.40 13.28
C THR A 134 -9.23 15.94 12.02
N PRO A 135 -9.43 16.81 11.01
CA PRO A 135 -9.95 16.34 9.73
C PRO A 135 -8.98 15.34 9.08
N PRO A 136 -9.49 14.32 8.35
CA PRO A 136 -8.65 13.35 7.65
C PRO A 136 -7.62 14.10 6.81
N LYS A 137 -6.35 13.98 7.22
CA LYS A 137 -5.26 14.43 6.37
C LYS A 137 -5.26 13.47 5.19
N PRO A 138 -5.21 13.95 3.93
CA PRO A 138 -5.00 13.05 2.81
C PRO A 138 -3.79 12.19 3.16
N LEU A 139 -3.95 10.87 3.07
CA LEU A 139 -2.89 9.90 3.33
C LEU A 139 -1.71 10.32 2.46
N ARG A 140 -0.75 11.06 3.06
CA ARG A 140 0.54 11.30 2.46
C ARG A 140 1.15 9.92 2.42
N ALA A 141 1.32 9.40 1.22
CA ALA A 141 2.11 8.21 0.97
C ALA A 141 3.29 8.26 1.94
N MET A 142 3.41 7.21 2.76
CA MET A 142 4.59 7.01 3.58
C MET A 142 5.72 6.86 2.57
N ARG A 143 6.30 7.98 2.16
CA ARG A 143 7.52 8.00 1.37
C ARG A 143 8.48 7.22 2.25
N LYS A 144 8.78 5.98 1.85
CA LYS A 144 10.06 5.37 2.21
C LYS A 144 11.05 6.48 1.92
N GLN A 145 11.61 7.08 2.96
CA GLN A 145 12.63 8.09 2.79
C GLN A 145 13.79 7.33 2.17
N ALA A 146 13.84 7.33 0.83
CA ALA A 146 15.09 7.11 0.16
C ALA A 146 16.05 8.13 0.76
N PRO A 147 17.26 7.72 1.16
CA PRO A 147 18.26 8.66 1.63
C PRO A 147 18.33 9.81 0.63
N ALA A 148 18.36 11.04 1.15
CA ALA A 148 18.34 12.25 0.34
C ALA A 148 19.36 12.10 -0.80
N PRO A 149 19.00 12.43 -2.06
CA PRO A 149 19.98 12.47 -3.12
C PRO A 149 21.11 13.41 -2.68
N PRO A 150 22.39 13.07 -2.95
CA PRO A 150 23.50 13.93 -2.62
C PRO A 150 23.27 15.34 -3.19
N PRO A 151 23.77 16.40 -2.51
CA PRO A 151 23.54 17.76 -2.96
C PRO A 151 23.96 17.91 -4.42
N PRO A 152 23.16 18.60 -5.26
CA PRO A 152 23.53 18.81 -6.65
C PRO A 152 24.86 19.55 -6.67
N LEU A 153 25.86 18.94 -7.31
CA LEU A 153 27.08 19.63 -7.69
C LEU A 153 26.68 20.92 -8.40
N SER A 154 27.21 22.03 -7.92
CA SER A 154 26.87 23.38 -8.30
C SER A 154 26.89 23.53 -9.82
N VAL A 155 25.71 23.52 -10.44
CA VAL A 155 25.56 23.86 -11.84
C VAL A 155 25.72 25.36 -11.93
N VAL A 156 26.92 25.78 -12.32
CA VAL A 156 27.23 27.15 -12.71
C VAL A 156 26.22 27.58 -13.78
N PRO A 157 25.52 28.71 -13.62
CA PRO A 157 24.66 29.24 -14.67
C PRO A 157 25.54 29.74 -15.84
N GLN A 158 25.74 28.91 -16.86
CA GLN A 158 26.14 29.41 -18.18
C GLN A 158 24.88 29.68 -19.01
N GLU A 159 24.31 30.85 -18.76
CA GLU A 159 23.62 31.56 -19.83
C GLU A 159 24.67 31.89 -20.91
N GLN A 160 24.28 31.77 -22.18
CA GLN A 160 24.99 32.23 -23.38
C GLN A 160 25.96 31.23 -24.05
N THR A 161 25.42 30.31 -24.86
CA THR A 161 25.70 30.19 -26.31
C THR A 161 24.78 29.11 -26.92
N LYS A 162 23.51 29.43 -27.17
CA LYS A 162 22.54 28.47 -27.73
C LYS A 162 22.79 28.09 -29.21
N ASN A 163 23.85 28.58 -29.84
CA ASN A 163 24.12 28.38 -31.27
C ASN A 163 25.46 27.67 -31.55
N LYS A 164 26.17 27.18 -30.54
CA LYS A 164 27.40 26.39 -30.75
C LYS A 164 27.45 25.23 -29.77
N LEU A 165 27.57 24.02 -30.30
CA LEU A 165 27.72 22.82 -29.48
C LEU A 165 29.09 22.84 -28.79
N PRO A 166 29.19 22.32 -27.54
CA PRO A 166 30.45 22.21 -26.81
C PRO A 166 31.36 21.10 -27.33
N TYR A 167 30.93 20.39 -28.38
CA TYR A 167 31.67 19.39 -29.12
C TYR A 167 31.53 19.66 -30.62
N ASP A 168 32.50 19.16 -31.38
CA ASP A 168 32.47 19.24 -32.82
C ASP A 168 31.59 18.13 -33.38
N MET A 169 30.56 18.51 -34.15
CA MET A 169 29.60 17.56 -34.70
C MET A 169 30.20 16.76 -35.87
N ASP A 170 31.16 17.34 -36.59
CA ASP A 170 31.79 16.71 -37.76
C ASP A 170 32.77 15.59 -37.35
N ASN A 171 33.24 15.61 -36.10
CA ASN A 171 34.15 14.59 -35.57
C ASN A 171 33.43 13.38 -34.97
N LEU A 172 32.10 13.41 -34.84
CA LEU A 172 31.36 12.29 -34.26
C LEU A 172 31.23 11.15 -35.26
N VAL A 173 31.79 9.99 -34.91
CA VAL A 173 31.61 8.76 -35.68
C VAL A 173 30.35 8.04 -35.19
N TRP A 174 29.31 8.07 -36.03
CA TRP A 174 28.01 7.46 -35.77
C TRP A 174 27.91 6.02 -36.27
N ASP A 175 27.02 5.24 -35.65
CA ASP A 175 26.61 3.93 -36.16
C ASP A 175 25.82 4.05 -37.47
N THR A 176 25.59 2.93 -38.13
CA THR A 176 24.88 2.87 -39.43
C THR A 176 23.47 3.46 -39.40
N HIS A 177 22.85 3.56 -38.22
CA HIS A 177 21.51 4.08 -38.03
C HIS A 177 21.47 5.50 -37.46
N HIS A 178 22.62 6.14 -37.23
CA HIS A 178 22.72 7.49 -36.65
C HIS A 178 22.00 7.63 -35.29
N ARG A 179 22.15 6.62 -34.42
CA ARG A 179 21.51 6.55 -33.09
C ARG A 179 22.53 6.67 -31.96
N VAL A 180 23.74 6.18 -32.17
CA VAL A 180 24.82 6.24 -31.17
C VAL A 180 26.11 6.68 -31.85
N ASN A 181 26.91 7.46 -31.13
CA ASN A 181 28.28 7.81 -31.55
C ASN A 181 29.30 7.24 -30.57
N SER A 182 30.50 6.99 -31.07
CA SER A 182 31.62 6.41 -30.31
C SER A 182 32.07 7.26 -29.11
N ASP A 183 31.90 8.58 -29.19
CA ASP A 183 32.28 9.51 -28.12
C ASP A 183 31.21 9.68 -27.04
N ASN A 184 30.03 9.07 -27.23
CA ASN A 184 28.88 9.16 -26.35
C ASN A 184 28.50 10.63 -26.02
N LYS A 185 28.46 11.49 -27.04
CA LYS A 185 28.11 12.92 -26.90
C LYS A 185 26.81 13.23 -27.61
N TYR A 186 25.83 13.78 -26.87
CA TYR A 186 24.53 14.14 -27.44
C TYR A 186 24.01 15.47 -26.88
N CYS A 187 22.96 15.97 -27.53
CA CYS A 187 22.24 17.20 -27.14
C CYS A 187 23.14 18.44 -27.14
N TYR A 188 22.57 19.60 -26.81
CA TYR A 188 23.31 20.84 -26.63
C TYR A 188 24.28 20.81 -25.44
N CYS A 189 24.12 19.83 -24.53
CA CYS A 189 24.96 19.67 -23.35
C CYS A 189 26.22 18.82 -23.59
N GLY A 190 26.29 18.02 -24.66
CA GLY A 190 27.45 17.16 -24.95
C GLY A 190 27.66 16.02 -23.95
N LEU A 191 26.62 15.66 -23.19
CA LEU A 191 26.63 14.58 -22.23
C LEU A 191 26.21 13.25 -22.89
N PRO A 192 26.58 12.10 -22.30
CA PRO A 192 26.11 10.78 -22.75
C PRO A 192 24.62 10.58 -22.54
N GLY A 193 24.00 9.76 -23.38
CA GLY A 193 22.57 9.49 -23.35
C GLY A 193 22.18 8.29 -24.22
N ASP A 194 21.07 7.66 -23.84
CA ASP A 194 20.47 6.55 -24.57
C ASP A 194 19.33 7.08 -25.46
N TRP A 195 19.49 6.99 -26.78
CA TRP A 195 18.53 7.57 -27.75
C TRP A 195 17.08 7.10 -27.56
N TYR A 196 16.87 5.86 -27.08
CA TYR A 196 15.54 5.28 -26.86
C TYR A 196 14.89 5.73 -25.52
N MET A 197 15.63 6.46 -24.68
CA MET A 197 15.17 6.97 -23.39
C MET A 197 14.91 8.48 -23.46
N LYS A 198 13.73 8.87 -23.95
CA LYS A 198 13.25 10.27 -23.93
C LYS A 198 14.14 11.28 -24.66
N MET A 199 14.92 10.85 -25.65
CA MET A 199 15.65 11.73 -26.54
C MET A 199 14.83 12.01 -27.81
N LEU A 200 14.94 13.23 -28.33
CA LEU A 200 14.36 13.65 -29.60
C LEU A 200 15.48 13.72 -30.63
N GLN A 201 15.22 13.17 -31.81
CA GLN A 201 16.09 13.25 -32.98
C GLN A 201 15.54 14.30 -33.94
#